data_AF-A0A6W0BKZ5-F1
#
_entry.id   AF-A0A6W0BKZ5-F1
#
_cell.length_a   1.000
_cell.length_b   1.000
_cell.length_c   1.000
_cell.angle_alpha   90.00
_cell.angle_beta   90.00
_cell.angle_gamma   90.00
#
_symmetry.space_group_name_H-M   'P 1'
#
loop_
_entity.id
_entity.type
_entity.pdbx_description
1 polymer ?
#
loop_
_entity_poly.entity_id
_entity_poly.type
_entity_poly.pdbx_seq_one_letter_code
_entity_poly.pdbx_strand_id
1 'polypeptide(L)' 'MTSISTLGAIAALVVAIVLILRKVSPAYGMMAGALVGGLIGGADLLQTVSLMVSGAQGIVNAVLRILAAGV' A
#
# COMPACT_ATOMS: atom_id res chain seq x y z
N MET A 1 8.06 -13.40 11.31
CA MET A 1 7.75 -13.12 9.89
C MET A 1 6.27 -13.39 9.71
N THR A 2 5.45 -12.35 9.77
CA THR A 2 4.01 -12.47 9.57
C THR A 2 3.73 -12.43 8.09
N SER A 3 3.62 -13.62 7.52
CA SER A 3 3.30 -13.83 6.12
C SER A 3 1.90 -13.27 5.85
N ILE A 4 1.81 -12.28 4.97
CA ILE A 4 0.52 -11.87 4.42
C ILE A 4 -0.01 -13.07 3.64
N SER A 5 -1.21 -13.52 3.98
CA SER A 5 -1.85 -14.63 3.25
C SER A 5 -2.00 -14.25 1.77
N THR A 6 -1.71 -15.19 0.88
CA THR A 6 -1.86 -15.02 -0.57
C THR A 6 -3.29 -14.62 -0.95
N LEU A 7 -4.29 -15.04 -0.16
CA LEU A 7 -5.68 -14.59 -0.30
C LEU A 7 -5.83 -13.08 -0.05
N GLY A 8 -5.15 -12.53 0.96
CA GLY A 8 -5.16 -11.11 1.27
C GLY A 8 -4.53 -10.27 0.16
N ALA A 9 -3.44 -10.75 -0.44
CA ALA A 9 -2.80 -10.09 -1.58
C ALA A 9 -3.68 -10.08 -2.84
N ILE A 10 -4.37 -11.18 -3.13
CA ILE A 10 -5.32 -11.25 -4.25
C ILE A 10 -6.51 -10.30 -4.01
N ALA A 11 -7.04 -10.26 -2.78
CA ALA A 11 -8.10 -9.31 -2.42
C ALA A 11 -7.64 -7.86 -2.57
N ALA A 12 -6.41 -7.53 -2.13
CA ALA A 12 -5.80 -6.21 -2.31
C ALA A 12 -5.79 -5.77 -3.78
N LEU A 13 -5.38 -6.69 -4.66
CA LEU A 13 -5.28 -6.46 -6.10
C LEU A 13 -6.66 -6.17 -6.71
N VAL A 14 -7.66 -6.99 -6.38
CA VAL A 14 -9.03 -6.79 -6.87
C VAL A 14 -9.59 -5.45 -6.41
N VAL A 15 -9.45 -5.11 -5.13
CA VAL A 15 -9.94 -3.84 -4.57
C VAL A 15 -9.24 -2.64 -5.24
N ALA A 16 -7.93 -2.69 -5.39
CA ALA A 16 -7.17 -1.63 -6.04
C ALA A 16 -7.61 -1.42 -7.50
N ILE A 17 -7.76 -2.50 -8.27
CA ILE A 17 -8.20 -2.43 -9.67
C ILE A 17 -9.62 -1.87 -9.75
N VAL A 18 -10.55 -2.34 -8.92
CA VAL A 18 -11.94 -1.83 -8.91
C VAL A 18 -11.98 -0.34 -8.61
N LEU A 19 -11.18 0.14 -7.64
CA LEU A 19 -11.11 1.57 -7.31
C LEU A 19 -10.53 2.41 -8.46
N ILE A 20 -9.48 1.93 -9.13
CA ILE A 20 -8.90 2.59 -10.31
C ILE A 20 -9.93 2.67 -11.44
N LEU A 21 -10.67 1.59 -11.70
CA LEU A 21 -11.74 1.56 -12.72
C LEU A 21 -12.90 2.51 -12.39
N ARG A 22 -13.14 2.82 -11.10
CA ARG A 22 -14.12 3.84 -10.67
C ARG A 22 -13.60 5.29 -10.72
N LYS A 23 -12.52 5.57 -11.45
CA LYS A 23 -11.87 6.90 -11.58
C LYS A 23 -11.29 7.46 -10.28
N VAL A 24 -11.03 6.63 -9.26
CA VAL A 24 -10.24 7.06 -8.10
C VAL A 24 -8.79 7.21 -8.55
N SER A 25 -8.05 8.18 -7.99
CA SER A 25 -6.63 8.31 -8.31
C SER A 25 -5.89 7.00 -7.98
N PRO A 26 -4.97 6.54 -8.85
CA PRO A 26 -4.28 5.27 -8.62
C PRO A 26 -3.55 5.19 -7.27
N ALA A 27 -3.05 6.31 -6.77
CA ALA A 27 -2.40 6.38 -5.46
C ALA A 27 -3.36 6.02 -4.31
N TYR A 28 -4.57 6.59 -4.29
CA TYR A 28 -5.57 6.26 -3.29
C TYR A 28 -6.11 4.83 -3.44
N GLY A 29 -6.28 4.36 -4.68
CA GLY A 29 -6.69 2.98 -4.95
C GLY A 29 -5.68 1.96 -4.43
N MET A 30 -4.38 2.21 -4.65
CA MET A 30 -3.31 1.34 -4.16
C MET A 30 -3.17 1.38 -2.63
N MET A 31 -3.27 2.56 -2.00
CA MET A 31 -3.23 2.67 -0.54
C MET A 31 -4.41 1.94 0.13
N ALA A 32 -5.63 2.14 -0.37
CA ALA A 32 -6.82 1.47 0.14
C ALA A 32 -6.75 -0.05 -0.08
N GLY A 33 -6.32 -0.49 -1.26
CA GLY A 33 -6.12 -1.91 -1.55
C GLY A 33 -5.09 -2.57 -0.63
N ALA A 34 -3.97 -1.91 -0.37
CA ALA A 34 -2.93 -2.42 0.53
C ALA A 34 -3.39 -2.53 1.99
N LEU A 35 -4.16 -1.53 2.48
CA LEU A 35 -4.73 -1.57 3.83
C LEU A 35 -5.76 -2.70 3.98
N VAL A 36 -6.70 -2.80 3.04
CA VAL A 36 -7.73 -3.85 3.03
C VAL A 36 -7.09 -5.23 2.86
N GLY A 37 -6.09 -5.34 1.99
CA GLY A 37 -5.35 -6.57 1.73
C GLY A 37 -4.50 -7.05 2.90
N GLY A 38 -3.87 -6.13 3.64
CA GLY A 38 -3.12 -6.48 4.85
C GLY A 38 -4.02 -7.01 5.96
N LEU A 39 -5.16 -6.34 6.18
CA LEU A 39 -6.17 -6.76 7.16
C LEU A 39 -6.77 -8.13 6.82
N ILE A 40 -7.21 -8.33 5.57
CA ILE A 40 -7.75 -9.63 5.10
C ILE A 40 -6.66 -10.71 5.09
N GLY A 41 -5.41 -10.30 4.86
CA GLY A 41 -4.23 -11.18 4.85
C GLY A 41 -3.80 -11.68 6.24
N GLY A 42 -4.49 -11.30 7.32
CA GLY A 42 -4.20 -11.70 8.69
C GLY A 42 -3.13 -10.86 9.38
N ALA A 43 -2.75 -9.72 8.80
CA ALA A 43 -1.88 -8.74 9.46
C ALA A 43 -2.71 -7.73 10.25
N ASP A 44 -2.27 -7.44 11.47
CA ASP A 44 -2.87 -6.40 12.30
C ASP A 44 -2.70 -5.02 11.63
N LEU A 45 -3.51 -4.03 12.02
CA LEU A 45 -3.49 -2.69 11.42
C LEU A 45 -2.10 -2.04 11.55
N LEU A 46 -1.50 -2.12 12.74
CA LEU A 46 -0.15 -1.60 13.02
C LEU A 46 0.92 -2.33 12.21
N GLN A 47 0.76 -3.64 12.04
CA GLN A 47 1.72 -4.46 11.31
C GLN A 47 1.64 -4.19 9.80
N THR A 48 0.44 -4.04 9.25
CA THR A 48 0.20 -3.68 7.86
C THR A 48 0.84 -2.33 7.53
N VAL A 49 0.61 -1.32 8.39
CA VAL A 49 1.22 0.01 8.21
C VAL A 49 2.74 -0.06 8.34
N SER A 50 3.27 -0.80 9.31
CA SER A 50 4.72 -0.99 9.48
C SER A 50 5.36 -1.63 8.24
N LEU A 51 4.72 -2.65 7.66
CA LEU A 51 5.16 -3.28 6.40
C LEU A 51 5.11 -2.31 5.22
N MET A 52 4.05 -1.49 5.12
CA MET A 52 3.95 -0.45 4.08
C MET A 52 5.07 0.59 4.20
N VAL A 53 5.35 1.06 5.42
CA VAL A 53 6.42 2.05 5.70
C VAL A 53 7.80 1.46 5.40
N SER A 54 8.05 0.23 5.84
CA SER A 54 9.30 -0.48 5.56
C SER A 54 9.52 -0.70 4.05
N GLY A 55 8.47 -1.04 3.30
CA GLY A 55 8.54 -1.17 1.84
C GLY A 55 8.80 0.15 1.11
N ALA A 56 8.27 1.26 1.62
CA ALA A 56 8.46 2.59 1.03
C ALA A 56 9.82 3.23 1.34
N GLN A 57 10.55 2.72 2.35
CA GLN A 57 11.75 3.34 2.90
C GLN A 57 12.84 3.63 1.84
N GLY A 58 12.96 2.77 0.81
CA GLY A 58 13.93 2.96 -0.28
C GLY A 58 13.65 4.19 -1.15
N ILE A 59 12.41 4.66 -1.20
CA ILE A 59 11.99 5.80 -2.05
C ILE A 59 11.91 7.10 -1.23
N VAL A 60 11.76 7.03 0.10
CA VAL A 60 11.60 8.21 0.97
C VAL A 60 12.75 9.20 0.82
N ASN A 61 14.01 8.74 0.75
CA ASN A 61 15.16 9.64 0.58
C ASN A 61 15.12 10.35 -0.79
N ALA A 62 14.78 9.63 -1.85
CA ALA A 62 14.61 10.23 -3.18
C ALA A 62 13.50 11.29 -3.19
N VAL A 63 12.37 11.02 -2.53
CA VAL A 63 11.26 11.97 -2.40
C VAL A 63 11.64 13.21 -1.60
N LEU A 64 12.36 13.06 -0.48
CA LEU A 64 12.85 14.19 0.30
C LEU A 64 13.78 15.10 -0.52
N ARG A 65 14.61 14.51 -1.40
CA ARG A 65 15.45 15.28 -2.33
C ARG A 65 14.62 16.02 -3.39
N ILE A 66 13.57 15.41 -3.92
CA ILE A 66 12.66 16.06 -4.89
C ILE A 66 11.93 17.24 -4.22
N LEU A 67 11.41 17.04 -3.00
CA LEU A 67 10.75 18.10 -2.23
C LEU A 67 11.70 19.25 -1.90
N ALA A 68 12.94 18.97 -1.52
CA ALA A 68 13.96 19.99 -1.26
C ALA A 68 14.34 20.80 -2.52
N ALA A 69 14.23 20.19 -3.71
CA ALA A 69 14.45 20.87 -4.98
C ALA A 69 13.27 21.79 -5.39
N GLY A 70 12.17 21.80 -4.64
CA GLY A 70 11.02 22.69 -4.87
C GLY A 70 10.07 22.25 -5.99
N VAL A 71 10.06 20.95 -6.33
CA VAL A 71 9.07 20.33 -7.24
C VAL A 71 7.79 20.00 -6.50
#